data_AF-A0A9C6WDN8-F1
#
_entry.id   AF-A0A9C6WDN8-F1
#
_cell.length_a   1.000
_cell.length_b   1.000
_cell.length_c   1.000
_cell.angle_alpha   90.00
_cell.angle_beta   90.00
_cell.angle_gamma   90.00
#
_symmetry.space_group_name_H-M   'P 1'
#
loop_
_entity.id
_entity.type
_entity.pdbx_description
1 polymer ?
#
loop_
_entity_poly.entity_id
_entity_poly.type
_entity_poly.pdbx_seq_one_letter_code
_entity_poly.pdbx_strand_id
1 'polypeptide(L)'
;MEKTQRAELLLLRLLRKPAVLRLRAELLLLLVICESACKSPAFVIAKMTNGGVDRSVECTGSLSAMISAFECVHDGWGVAVLVGVPNKDDAFKTHPINLLNEKTLKGTFFGNYKPPSDLPSVVEMYMNKELELEKFITHEVPFSEINKA
;
A
#
# COMPACT_ATOMS: atom_id res chain seq x y z
N MET A 1 -7.65 -7.66 -31.31
CA MET A 1 -6.26 -8.15 -31.28
C MET A 1 -5.38 -6.92 -31.48
N GLU A 2 -4.55 -6.42 -30.58
CA GLU A 2 -3.76 -7.08 -29.54
C GLU A 2 -3.04 -5.98 -28.73
N LYS A 3 -3.71 -5.33 -27.76
CA LYS A 3 -3.06 -4.39 -26.80
C LYS A 3 -3.60 -4.50 -25.36
N THR A 4 -4.38 -5.53 -25.05
CA THR A 4 -5.11 -5.65 -23.76
C THR A 4 -4.63 -6.84 -22.92
N GLN A 5 -3.47 -7.44 -23.21
CA GLN A 5 -3.14 -8.78 -22.68
C GLN A 5 -1.89 -8.94 -21.81
N ARG A 6 -1.22 -7.88 -21.36
CA ARG A 6 -0.15 -8.03 -20.35
C ARG A 6 -0.11 -6.88 -19.35
N ALA A 7 -1.14 -6.78 -18.50
CA ALA A 7 -0.95 -6.29 -17.15
C ALA A 7 -0.45 -7.49 -16.32
N GLU A 8 0.85 -7.78 -16.39
CA GLU A 8 1.46 -8.73 -15.46
C GLU A 8 1.28 -8.15 -14.05
N LEU A 9 0.44 -8.84 -13.26
CA LEU A 9 0.12 -8.53 -11.88
C LEU A 9 1.37 -8.69 -11.01
N LEU A 10 2.23 -7.69 -10.96
CA LEU A 10 3.44 -7.71 -10.16
C LEU A 10 3.13 -7.26 -8.73
N LEU A 11 2.57 -8.15 -7.91
CA LEU A 11 2.44 -7.94 -6.46
C LEU A 11 3.82 -8.17 -5.80
N LEU A 12 4.69 -7.17 -5.88
CA LEU A 12 5.99 -7.15 -5.19
C LEU A 12 5.75 -6.93 -3.69
N ARG A 13 5.66 -8.03 -2.96
CA ARG A 13 5.44 -8.02 -1.51
C ARG A 13 6.79 -8.01 -0.78
N LEU A 14 7.37 -6.83 -0.56
CA LEU A 14 8.65 -6.67 0.13
C LEU A 14 8.50 -6.67 1.66
N LEU A 15 7.88 -7.70 2.25
CA LEU A 15 7.70 -7.78 3.71
C LEU A 15 8.86 -8.51 4.39
N ARG A 16 9.34 -7.99 5.53
CA ARG A 16 10.22 -8.71 6.48
C ARG A 16 9.53 -9.90 7.17
N LYS A 17 8.18 -9.95 7.17
CA LYS A 17 7.36 -11.03 7.75
C LYS A 17 6.26 -11.44 6.76
N PRO A 18 6.28 -12.67 6.20
CA PRO A 18 5.39 -13.07 5.11
C PRO A 18 3.90 -13.22 5.50
N ALA A 19 3.56 -13.22 6.79
CA ALA A 19 2.24 -13.63 7.27
C ALA A 19 1.12 -12.56 7.16
N VAL A 20 1.41 -11.26 7.19
CA VAL A 20 0.40 -10.28 7.67
C VAL A 20 -0.54 -9.67 6.62
N LEU A 21 -0.31 -9.82 5.30
CA LEU A 21 -1.06 -9.07 4.28
C LEU A 21 -1.32 -9.87 3.01
N ARG A 22 -2.13 -10.93 3.09
CA ARG A 22 -2.67 -11.60 1.90
C ARG A 22 -4.08 -11.08 1.61
N LEU A 23 -4.22 -9.77 1.45
CA LEU A 23 -5.41 -9.16 0.85
C LEU A 23 -5.33 -9.38 -0.66
N ARG A 24 -6.32 -10.06 -1.24
CA ARG A 24 -6.44 -10.18 -2.70
C ARG A 24 -6.69 -8.79 -3.27
N ALA A 25 -5.83 -8.41 -4.21
CA ALA A 25 -6.00 -7.23 -5.04
C ALA A 25 -7.09 -7.49 -6.08
N GLU A 26 -8.33 -7.12 -5.77
CA GLU A 26 -9.37 -6.88 -6.79
C GLU A 26 -9.59 -5.39 -7.07
N LEU A 27 -8.83 -4.50 -6.43
CA LEU A 27 -8.62 -3.15 -6.93
C LEU A 27 -7.32 -3.08 -7.73
N LEU A 28 -7.49 -2.68 -8.99
CA LEU A 28 -6.46 -2.44 -9.99
C LEU A 28 -5.21 -1.76 -9.40
N LEU A 29 -4.08 -2.50 -9.44
CA LEU A 29 -2.71 -2.10 -9.10
C LEU A 29 -2.50 -1.55 -7.67
N LEU A 30 -1.86 -2.32 -6.78
CA LEU A 30 -1.42 -1.83 -5.48
C LEU A 30 -0.01 -2.36 -5.18
N LEU A 31 1.00 -1.49 -5.28
CA LEU A 31 2.32 -1.80 -4.74
C LEU A 31 2.39 -1.39 -3.26
N VAL A 32 2.54 -2.36 -2.36
CA VAL A 32 2.86 -2.12 -0.95
C VAL A 32 4.38 -2.10 -0.78
N ILE A 33 4.97 -0.91 -0.64
CA ILE A 33 6.40 -0.80 -0.33
C ILE A 33 6.59 -1.02 1.17
N CYS A 34 7.23 -2.13 1.50
CA CYS A 34 7.76 -2.39 2.84
C CYS A 34 9.28 -2.57 2.73
N GLU A 35 9.97 -1.97 3.69
CA GLU A 35 11.40 -1.73 3.63
C GLU A 35 12.19 -3.05 3.78
N SER A 36 12.75 -3.57 2.69
CA SER A 36 13.93 -4.43 2.77
C SER A 36 14.69 -4.59 1.44
N ALA A 37 15.96 -4.18 1.49
CA ALA A 37 17.08 -4.70 0.70
C ALA A 37 17.33 -4.23 -0.74
N CYS A 38 16.75 -3.12 -1.22
CA CYS A 38 17.25 -2.49 -2.45
C CYS A 38 17.80 -1.09 -2.16
N LYS A 39 19.02 -0.80 -2.64
CA LYS A 39 19.64 0.53 -2.51
C LYS A 39 18.89 1.63 -3.30
N SER A 40 17.90 1.25 -4.11
CA SER A 40 16.92 2.15 -4.75
C SER A 40 15.66 1.36 -5.20
N PRO A 41 14.71 1.06 -4.30
CA PRO A 41 13.52 0.27 -4.64
C PRO A 41 12.74 0.86 -5.83
N ALA A 42 12.62 2.20 -5.87
CA ALA A 42 11.93 2.92 -6.94
C ALA A 42 12.54 2.67 -8.34
N PHE A 43 13.87 2.61 -8.45
CA PHE A 43 14.54 2.37 -9.74
C PHE A 43 14.26 0.96 -10.27
N VAL A 44 14.32 -0.05 -9.39
CA VAL A 44 14.02 -1.44 -9.78
C VAL A 44 12.57 -1.56 -10.22
N ILE A 45 11.65 -0.97 -9.47
CA ILE A 45 10.22 -0.97 -9.81
C ILE A 45 10.00 -0.29 -11.16
N ALA A 46 10.54 0.91 -11.38
CA ALA A 46 10.39 1.63 -12.64
C ALA A 46 10.92 0.83 -13.83
N LYS A 47 12.06 0.12 -13.67
CA LYS A 47 12.61 -0.74 -14.72
C LYS A 47 11.73 -1.96 -15.00
N MET A 48 11.15 -2.57 -13.96
CA MET A 48 10.25 -3.73 -14.11
C MET A 48 8.88 -3.36 -14.69
N THR A 49 8.44 -2.13 -14.47
CA THR A 49 7.11 -1.64 -14.86
C THR A 49 7.13 -0.67 -16.04
N ASN A 50 8.29 -0.54 -16.71
CA ASN A 50 8.49 0.31 -17.88
C ASN A 50 8.10 1.79 -17.64
N GLY A 51 8.44 2.34 -16.46
CA GLY A 51 8.20 3.75 -16.13
C GLY A 51 7.68 4.00 -14.72
N GLY A 52 7.25 2.97 -14.01
CA GLY A 52 6.69 3.07 -12.65
C GLY A 52 5.32 2.41 -12.55
N VAL A 53 4.83 2.25 -11.32
CA VAL A 53 3.49 1.71 -11.08
C VAL A 53 2.42 2.80 -11.20
N ASP A 54 1.21 2.44 -11.65
CA ASP A 54 0.09 3.39 -11.65
C ASP A 54 -0.25 3.86 -10.24
N ARG A 55 -0.15 2.96 -9.25
CA ARG A 55 -0.52 3.22 -7.87
C ARG A 55 0.44 2.56 -6.88
N SER A 56 0.79 3.28 -5.82
CA SER A 56 1.54 2.75 -4.68
C SER A 56 0.84 3.10 -3.38
N VAL A 57 0.97 2.23 -2.38
CA VAL A 57 0.45 2.44 -1.03
C VAL A 57 1.52 2.12 0.00
N GLU A 58 1.81 3.07 0.87
CA GLU A 58 2.76 2.91 1.97
C GLU A 58 2.01 2.66 3.28
N CYS A 59 2.32 1.55 3.96
CA CYS A 59 1.59 1.09 5.15
C CYS A 59 2.49 0.82 6.38
N THR A 60 3.78 1.14 6.31
CA THR A 60 4.76 0.88 7.38
C THR A 60 5.00 2.08 8.27
N GLY A 61 4.84 3.30 7.75
CA GLY A 61 5.20 4.52 8.47
C GLY A 61 6.67 4.92 8.32
N SER A 62 7.49 4.12 7.63
CA SER A 62 8.91 4.43 7.40
C SER A 62 9.08 5.54 6.36
N LEU A 63 9.81 6.59 6.72
CA LEU A 63 10.05 7.74 5.84
C LEU A 63 10.73 7.34 4.52
N SER A 64 11.69 6.41 4.56
CA SER A 64 12.37 5.90 3.37
C SER A 64 11.42 5.14 2.44
N ALA A 65 10.46 4.39 3.02
CA ALA A 65 9.43 3.68 2.28
C ALA A 65 8.42 4.65 1.66
N MET A 66 8.05 5.73 2.37
CA MET A 66 7.15 6.77 1.84
C MET A 66 7.75 7.47 0.62
N ILE A 67 9.02 7.88 0.69
CA ILE A 67 9.71 8.52 -0.43
C ILE A 67 9.80 7.55 -1.61
N SER A 68 10.19 6.30 -1.35
CA SER A 68 10.26 5.26 -2.39
C SER A 68 8.90 5.01 -3.03
N ALA A 69 7.82 5.02 -2.25
CA ALA A 69 6.46 4.80 -2.74
C ALA A 69 6.02 5.94 -3.67
N PHE A 70 6.39 7.18 -3.35
CA PHE A 70 6.13 8.31 -4.23
C PHE A 70 7.00 8.30 -5.50
N GLU A 71 8.28 7.95 -5.39
CA GLU A 71 9.19 8.02 -6.54
C GLU A 71 8.96 6.88 -7.53
N CYS A 72 8.45 5.73 -7.08
CA CYS A 72 8.22 4.57 -7.93
C CYS A 72 6.94 4.62 -8.78
N VAL A 73 6.05 5.60 -8.58
CA VAL A 73 4.85 5.72 -9.41
C VAL A 73 5.20 6.30 -10.78
N HIS A 74 4.38 5.95 -11.76
CA HIS A 74 4.57 6.36 -13.14
C HIS A 74 4.44 7.89 -13.29
N ASP A 75 5.34 8.49 -14.07
CA ASP A 75 5.24 9.91 -14.48
C ASP A 75 3.95 10.11 -15.32
N GLY A 76 3.24 11.22 -15.17
CA GLY A 76 1.99 11.49 -15.90
C GLY A 76 0.72 11.20 -15.10
N TRP A 77 0.55 9.98 -14.57
CA TRP A 77 -0.71 9.55 -13.94
C TRP A 77 -0.55 8.75 -12.63
N GLY A 78 0.68 8.57 -12.17
CA GLY A 78 0.99 7.82 -10.97
C GLY A 78 0.43 8.46 -9.71
N VAL A 79 -0.16 7.64 -8.82
CA VAL A 79 -0.68 8.11 -7.52
C VAL A 79 -0.09 7.29 -6.39
N ALA A 80 0.61 7.96 -5.48
CA ALA A 80 1.08 7.35 -4.23
C ALA A 80 0.15 7.74 -3.08
N VAL A 81 -0.23 6.75 -2.26
CA VAL A 81 -1.08 6.94 -1.08
C VAL A 81 -0.32 6.54 0.18
N LEU A 82 -0.13 7.49 1.10
CA LEU A 82 0.49 7.25 2.40
C LEU A 82 -0.58 6.93 3.43
N VAL A 83 -0.46 5.76 4.06
CA VAL A 83 -1.35 5.25 5.12
C VAL A 83 -0.59 5.10 6.44
N GLY A 84 0.69 4.70 6.36
CA GLY A 84 1.55 4.56 7.52
C GLY A 84 1.76 5.86 8.29
N VAL A 85 1.89 5.77 9.60
CA VAL A 85 2.10 6.93 10.48
C VAL A 85 3.60 7.09 10.74
N PRO A 86 4.24 8.21 10.35
CA PRO A 86 5.66 8.44 10.58
C PRO A 86 5.93 8.94 12.02
N ASN A 87 7.20 9.06 12.40
CA ASN A 87 7.55 9.72 13.65
C ASN A 87 7.28 11.22 13.55
N LYS A 88 7.06 11.86 14.70
CA LYS A 88 6.66 13.28 14.77
C LYS A 88 7.66 14.24 14.10
N ASP A 89 8.95 13.91 14.15
CA ASP A 89 10.03 14.76 13.65
C ASP A 89 10.51 14.39 12.23
N ASP A 90 9.88 13.38 11.61
CA ASP A 90 10.23 12.94 10.26
C ASP A 90 9.76 13.95 9.21
N ALA A 91 10.64 14.25 8.25
CA ALA A 91 10.35 15.21 7.18
C ALA A 91 10.39 14.53 5.81
N PHE A 92 9.25 14.47 5.13
CA PHE A 92 9.15 13.99 3.75
C PHE A 92 9.84 14.96 2.80
N LYS A 93 10.81 14.45 2.03
CA LYS A 93 11.58 15.24 1.06
C LYS A 93 11.63 14.52 -0.27
N THR A 94 11.35 15.24 -1.34
CA THR A 94 11.45 14.75 -2.72
C THR A 94 11.77 15.91 -3.66
N HIS A 95 12.22 15.60 -4.88
CA HIS A 95 12.51 16.63 -5.88
C HIS A 95 11.21 17.20 -6.44
N PRO A 96 11.06 18.54 -6.56
CA PRO A 96 9.85 19.17 -7.11
C PRO A 96 9.49 18.69 -8.52
N ILE A 97 10.48 18.27 -9.32
CA ILE A 97 10.26 17.71 -10.65
C ILE A 97 9.35 16.48 -10.64
N ASN A 98 9.34 15.71 -9.55
CA ASN A 98 8.47 14.54 -9.42
C ASN A 98 6.99 14.94 -9.44
N LEU A 99 6.63 16.09 -8.84
CA LEU A 99 5.26 16.63 -8.90
C LEU A 99 4.97 17.30 -10.24
N LEU A 100 5.96 17.99 -10.83
CA LEU A 100 5.82 18.62 -12.15
C LEU A 100 5.68 17.59 -13.28
N ASN A 101 6.24 16.39 -13.12
CA ASN A 101 5.99 15.23 -13.97
C ASN A 101 4.64 14.56 -13.66
N GLU A 102 3.68 15.32 -13.12
CA GLU A 102 2.29 14.91 -12.90
C GLU A 102 2.09 13.69 -11.99
N LYS A 103 3.05 13.39 -11.10
CA LYS A 103 2.81 12.44 -10.00
C LYS A 103 1.91 13.07 -8.95
N THR A 104 1.01 12.28 -8.40
CA THR A 104 0.14 12.70 -7.30
C THR A 104 0.53 12.01 -6.00
N LEU A 105 0.72 12.78 -4.94
CA LEU A 105 0.87 12.26 -3.57
C LEU A 105 -0.41 12.53 -2.77
N LYS A 106 -0.95 11.50 -2.13
CA LYS A 106 -2.12 11.61 -1.24
C LYS A 106 -1.81 11.00 0.12
N GLY A 107 -2.33 11.61 1.18
CA GLY A 107 -2.44 10.97 2.49
C GLY A 107 -3.85 10.43 2.70
N THR A 108 -3.99 9.40 3.54
CA THR A 108 -5.28 8.95 4.03
C THR A 108 -5.21 8.64 5.51
N PHE A 109 -6.27 8.97 6.23
CA PHE A 109 -6.48 8.54 7.60
C PHE A 109 -7.68 7.60 7.62
N PHE A 110 -7.54 6.44 8.27
CA PHE A 110 -8.60 5.44 8.38
C PHE A 110 -9.19 4.98 7.02
N GLY A 111 -8.39 4.99 5.95
CA GLY A 111 -8.86 4.61 4.61
C GLY A 111 -9.87 5.58 3.99
N ASN A 112 -9.97 6.81 4.52
CA ASN A 112 -10.98 7.81 4.16
C ASN A 112 -12.42 7.38 4.49
N TYR A 113 -12.59 6.44 5.43
CA TYR A 113 -13.88 6.05 5.96
C TYR A 113 -14.35 7.03 7.04
N LYS A 114 -15.66 7.27 7.09
CA LYS A 114 -16.38 7.95 8.16
C LYS A 114 -16.96 6.88 9.08
N PRO A 115 -16.43 6.69 10.31
CA PRO A 115 -16.78 5.52 11.12
C PRO A 115 -18.29 5.30 11.33
N PRO A 116 -19.10 6.32 11.68
CA PRO A 116 -20.52 6.10 11.95
C PRO A 116 -21.35 5.74 10.71
N SER A 117 -21.00 6.26 9.53
CA SER A 117 -21.77 6.02 8.30
C SER A 117 -21.27 4.83 7.50
N ASP A 118 -19.95 4.60 7.51
CA ASP A 118 -19.33 3.69 6.54
C ASP A 118 -19.01 2.32 7.13
N LEU A 119 -18.68 2.22 8.43
CA LEU A 119 -18.40 0.92 9.06
C LEU A 119 -19.56 -0.08 8.98
N PRO A 120 -20.84 0.32 9.10
CA PRO A 120 -21.95 -0.60 8.89
C PRO A 120 -21.90 -1.29 7.52
N SER A 121 -21.53 -0.55 6.46
CA SER A 121 -21.39 -1.14 5.11
C SER A 121 -20.22 -2.13 5.00
N VAL A 122 -19.11 -1.87 5.68
CA VAL A 122 -17.97 -2.80 5.72
C VAL A 122 -18.34 -4.11 6.42
N VAL A 123 -19.14 -4.03 7.49
CA VAL A 123 -19.67 -5.22 8.17
C VAL A 123 -20.64 -5.97 7.25
N GLU A 124 -21.49 -5.26 6.53
CA GLU A 124 -22.41 -5.87 5.56
C GLU A 124 -21.66 -6.61 4.44
N MET A 125 -20.59 -6.02 3.88
CA MET A 125 -19.71 -6.68 2.92
C MET A 125 -19.09 -7.97 3.47
N TYR A 126 -18.69 -7.97 4.74
CA TYR A 126 -18.20 -9.18 5.42
C TYR A 126 -19.31 -10.24 5.56
N MET A 127 -20.50 -9.86 6.01
CA MET A 127 -21.64 -10.77 6.14
C MET A 127 -22.08 -11.35 4.79
N ASN A 128 -21.96 -10.57 3.71
CA ASN A 128 -22.21 -10.98 2.33
C ASN A 128 -21.08 -11.79 1.70
N LYS A 129 -19.99 -12.05 2.44
CA LYS A 129 -18.78 -12.77 1.98
C LYS A 129 -18.01 -12.09 0.85
N GLU A 130 -18.20 -10.78 0.69
CA GLU A 130 -17.40 -9.94 -0.22
C GLU A 130 -16.02 -9.62 0.37
N LEU A 131 -15.90 -9.67 1.71
CA LEU A 131 -14.65 -9.52 2.45
C LEU A 131 -14.33 -10.78 3.24
N GLU A 132 -13.12 -11.32 3.07
CA GLU A 132 -12.64 -12.49 3.81
C GLU A 132 -11.78 -12.05 5.02
N LEU A 133 -12.39 -11.93 6.21
CA LEU A 133 -11.70 -11.44 7.41
C LEU A 133 -11.02 -12.55 8.22
N GLU A 134 -11.50 -13.78 8.11
CA GLU A 134 -11.02 -14.94 8.89
C GLU A 134 -9.53 -15.19 8.69
N LYS A 135 -9.01 -14.88 7.50
CA LYS A 135 -7.58 -15.06 7.17
C LYS A 135 -6.65 -14.13 7.95
N PHE A 136 -7.16 -13.07 8.55
CA PHE A 136 -6.38 -12.11 9.34
C PHE A 136 -6.28 -12.50 10.81
N ILE A 137 -7.18 -13.36 11.29
CA ILE A 137 -7.15 -13.89 12.66
C ILE A 137 -6.15 -15.05 12.68
N THR A 138 -4.95 -14.80 13.20
CA THR A 138 -3.88 -15.80 13.25
C THR A 138 -3.79 -16.51 14.60
N HIS A 139 -4.20 -15.84 15.67
CA HIS A 139 -4.13 -16.32 17.05
C HIS A 139 -5.33 -15.77 17.82
N GLU A 140 -5.84 -16.56 18.77
CA GLU A 140 -6.86 -16.15 19.73
C GLU A 140 -6.34 -16.45 21.12
N VAL A 141 -6.39 -15.45 22.01
CA VAL A 141 -5.98 -15.58 23.40
C VAL A 141 -7.11 -15.06 24.30
N PRO A 142 -7.38 -15.71 25.44
CA PRO A 142 -8.34 -15.18 26.40
C PRO A 142 -7.80 -13.88 27.00
N PHE A 143 -8.72 -12.99 27.42
CA PHE A 143 -8.35 -11.68 27.96
C PHE A 143 -7.40 -11.76 29.17
N SER A 144 -7.50 -12.83 29.98
CA SER A 144 -6.59 -13.10 31.10
C SER A 144 -5.12 -13.29 30.68
N GLU A 145 -4.87 -13.63 29.41
CA GLU A 145 -3.54 -13.87 28.84
C GLU A 145 -3.11 -12.78 27.86
N ILE A 146 -3.65 -11.56 27.96
CA ILE A 146 -3.40 -10.45 27.02
C ILE A 146 -1.91 -10.17 26.75
N ASN A 147 -1.03 -10.43 27.70
CA ASN A 147 0.42 -10.24 27.53
C ASN A 147 1.09 -11.23 26.57
N LYS A 148 0.38 -12.29 26.13
CA LYS A 148 0.83 -13.23 25.10
C LYS A 148 0.44 -12.80 23.68
N ALA A 149 -0.42 -11.78 23.53
CA ALA A 149 -0.89 -11.26 22.25
C ALA A 149 0.21 -10.50 21.48
#